data_AF-M2R9K1-F1
#
_entry.id   AF-M2R9K1-F1
#
_cell.length_a   1.000
_cell.length_b   1.000
_cell.length_c   1.000
_cell.angle_alpha   90.00
_cell.angle_beta   90.00
_cell.angle_gamma   90.00
#
_symmetry.space_group_name_H-M   'P 1'
#
loop_
_entity.id
_entity.type
_entity.pdbx_description
1 polymer ?
#
loop_
_entity_poly.entity_id
_entity_poly.type
_entity_poly.pdbx_seq_one_letter_code
_entity_poly.pdbx_strand_id
1 'polypeptide(L)'
;MTHAMITYVQNKAALLTKIHRQIRKGGGLSVRTLKESWTEAPTAIEEPKKEGEVYVTRTLKDGQMRMVFWNEIKPDEDSGGMLVEKEFLNLGHSLEVPNDVDLRKQLASEGLQVTAGESATPNQKGGAKKKGKTAPRQHQVRITNTHLKGQIDLSRDYVAPSTK
;
A
#
# COMPACT_ATOMS: atom_id res chain seq x y z
N MET A 1 -4.89 25.63 -2.95
CA MET A 1 -6.11 24.81 -3.16
C MET A 1 -6.13 24.35 -4.61
N THR A 2 -5.58 23.17 -4.90
CA THR A 2 -5.58 22.60 -6.25
C THR A 2 -6.95 22.00 -6.53
N HIS A 3 -7.80 22.75 -7.23
CA HIS A 3 -9.04 22.23 -7.79
C HIS A 3 -8.65 21.08 -8.73
N ALA A 4 -9.02 19.86 -8.36
CA ALA A 4 -8.82 18.69 -9.19
C ALA A 4 -9.42 18.98 -10.57
N MET A 5 -8.63 18.82 -11.64
CA MET A 5 -9.14 18.82 -13.00
C MET A 5 -10.36 17.89 -13.03
N ILE A 6 -11.54 18.49 -13.20
CA ILE A 6 -12.78 17.76 -13.48
C ILE A 6 -12.48 16.91 -14.71
N THR A 7 -12.43 15.60 -14.50
CA THR A 7 -12.06 14.63 -15.52
C THR A 7 -13.21 14.49 -16.52
N TYR A 8 -13.17 15.23 -17.62
CA TYR A 8 -14.15 15.09 -18.68
C TYR A 8 -13.86 13.80 -19.47
N VAL A 9 -14.58 12.73 -19.13
CA VAL A 9 -14.63 11.49 -19.90
C VAL A 9 -16.07 11.36 -20.36
N GLN A 10 -16.32 11.28 -21.67
CA GLN A 10 -17.68 11.17 -22.22
C GLN A 10 -17.83 10.09 -23.29
N ASN A 11 -16.74 9.39 -23.63
CA ASN A 11 -16.76 8.31 -24.62
C ASN A 11 -15.73 7.23 -24.27
N LYS A 12 -15.87 6.06 -24.90
CA LYS A 12 -15.01 4.88 -24.69
C LYS A 12 -13.53 5.19 -24.95
N ALA A 13 -13.20 5.94 -26.01
CA ALA A 13 -11.82 6.29 -26.35
C ALA A 13 -11.15 7.19 -25.28
N ALA A 14 -11.88 8.17 -24.75
CA ALA A 14 -11.42 9.04 -23.67
C ALA A 14 -11.24 8.27 -22.36
N LEU A 15 -12.11 7.28 -22.09
CA LEU A 15 -12.00 6.38 -20.95
C LEU A 15 -10.71 5.56 -21.02
N LEU A 16 -10.45 4.88 -22.14
CA LEU A 16 -9.24 4.06 -22.33
C LEU A 16 -7.96 4.90 -22.26
N THR A 17 -7.95 6.07 -22.92
CA THR A 17 -6.82 7.01 -22.83
C THR A 17 -6.55 7.45 -21.40
N LYS A 18 -7.62 7.68 -20.62
CA LYS A 18 -7.51 8.09 -19.23
C LYS A 18 -7.00 6.95 -18.33
N ILE A 19 -7.49 5.74 -18.55
CA ILE A 19 -7.01 4.52 -17.87
C ILE A 19 -5.52 4.36 -18.16
N HIS A 20 -5.09 4.40 -19.43
CA HIS A 20 -3.69 4.35 -19.83
C HIS A 20 -2.81 5.41 -19.13
N ARG A 21 -3.30 6.64 -19.03
CA ARG A 21 -2.58 7.72 -18.35
C ARG A 21 -2.41 7.46 -16.84
N GLN A 22 -3.39 6.79 -16.22
CA GLN A 22 -3.39 6.50 -14.79
C GLN A 22 -2.39 5.38 -14.44
N ILE A 23 -2.20 4.40 -15.33
CA ILE A 23 -1.20 3.31 -15.18
C ILE A 23 0.21 3.87 -15.04
N ARG A 24 0.58 4.91 -15.81
CA ARG A 24 1.92 5.52 -15.72
C ARG A 24 2.24 6.07 -14.33
N LYS A 25 1.23 6.23 -13.48
CA LYS A 25 1.34 6.64 -12.07
C LYS A 25 1.14 5.49 -11.09
N GLY A 26 1.08 4.24 -11.56
CA GLY A 26 0.82 3.03 -10.77
C GLY A 26 -0.60 2.97 -10.17
N GLY A 27 -1.55 3.74 -10.71
CA GLY A 27 -2.87 3.90 -10.11
C GLY A 27 -4.02 3.31 -10.94
N GLY A 28 -5.03 2.77 -10.24
CA GLY A 28 -6.33 2.48 -10.82
C GLY A 28 -7.26 3.70 -10.86
N LEU A 29 -8.38 3.59 -11.56
CA LEU A 29 -9.40 4.64 -11.66
C LEU A 29 -10.67 4.26 -10.90
N SER A 30 -11.17 5.17 -10.07
CA SER A 30 -12.40 4.97 -9.30
C SER A 30 -13.63 5.01 -10.20
N VAL A 31 -14.43 3.95 -10.17
CA VAL A 31 -15.69 3.86 -10.92
C VAL A 31 -16.71 4.88 -10.43
N ARG A 32 -16.66 5.26 -9.15
CA ARG A 32 -17.50 6.33 -8.61
C ARG A 32 -17.21 7.66 -9.29
N THR A 33 -15.93 8.03 -9.40
CA THR A 33 -15.51 9.28 -10.06
C THR A 33 -15.85 9.26 -11.55
N LEU A 34 -15.73 8.09 -12.19
CA LEU A 34 -16.17 7.91 -13.57
C LEU A 34 -17.68 8.10 -13.72
N LYS A 35 -18.49 7.53 -12.82
CA LYS A 35 -19.95 7.69 -12.83
C LYS A 35 -20.40 9.13 -12.62
N GLU A 36 -19.68 9.89 -11.81
CA GLU A 36 -19.90 11.33 -11.60
C GLU A 36 -19.61 12.15 -12.88
N SER A 37 -18.71 11.68 -13.75
CA SER A 37 -18.34 12.36 -15.01
C SER A 37 -19.13 11.87 -16.23
N TRP A 38 -19.48 10.57 -16.25
CA TRP A 38 -20.23 9.89 -17.30
C TRP A 38 -21.06 8.75 -16.70
N THR A 39 -22.38 8.90 -16.71
CA THR A 39 -23.34 7.99 -16.08
C THR A 39 -23.30 6.57 -16.65
N GLU A 40 -22.98 6.43 -17.94
CA GLU A 40 -22.92 5.14 -18.65
C GLU A 40 -21.53 4.47 -18.56
N ALA A 41 -20.56 5.11 -17.89
CA ALA A 41 -19.21 4.57 -17.75
C ALA A 41 -19.17 3.14 -17.18
N PRO A 42 -19.95 2.76 -16.14
CA PRO A 42 -19.94 1.40 -15.62
C PRO A 42 -20.33 0.35 -16.66
N THR A 43 -21.29 0.67 -17.54
CA THR A 43 -21.72 -0.21 -18.64
C THR A 43 -20.63 -0.29 -19.70
N ALA A 44 -20.03 0.86 -20.07
CA ALA A 44 -18.96 0.91 -21.05
C ALA A 44 -17.66 0.22 -20.60
N ILE A 45 -17.47 -0.02 -19.30
CA ILE A 45 -16.33 -0.78 -18.75
C ILE A 45 -16.53 -2.30 -18.92
N GLU A 46 -17.77 -2.80 -19.03
CA GLU A 46 -18.00 -4.25 -19.16
C GLU A 46 -17.48 -4.81 -20.50
N GLU A 47 -17.53 -4.04 -21.60
CA GLU A 47 -16.99 -4.53 -22.88
C GLU A 47 -15.46 -4.70 -22.84
N PRO A 48 -14.67 -3.67 -22.47
CA PRO A 48 -13.21 -3.82 -22.35
C PRO A 48 -12.81 -4.85 -21.29
N LYS A 49 -13.66 -5.06 -20.27
CA LYS A 49 -13.44 -6.13 -19.27
C LYS A 49 -13.63 -7.51 -19.90
N LYS A 50 -14.64 -7.68 -20.75
CA LYS A 50 -14.90 -8.95 -21.47
C LYS A 50 -13.83 -9.22 -22.53
N GLU A 51 -13.34 -8.19 -23.19
CA GLU A 51 -12.22 -8.24 -24.14
C GLU A 51 -10.87 -8.49 -23.46
N GLY A 52 -10.80 -8.41 -22.12
CA GLY A 52 -9.57 -8.61 -21.37
C GLY A 52 -8.62 -7.41 -21.41
N GLU A 53 -9.07 -6.23 -21.81
CA GLU A 53 -8.26 -4.99 -21.82
C GLU A 53 -8.17 -4.34 -20.44
N VAL A 54 -9.15 -4.56 -19.57
CA VAL A 54 -9.18 -3.95 -18.22
C VAL A 54 -9.59 -4.93 -17.13
N TYR A 55 -8.99 -4.76 -15.95
CA TYR A 55 -9.39 -5.44 -14.73
C TYR A 55 -10.28 -4.57 -13.86
N VAL A 56 -11.27 -5.17 -13.22
CA VAL A 56 -12.19 -4.47 -12.34
C VAL A 56 -12.25 -5.13 -10.98
N THR A 57 -11.89 -4.38 -9.94
CA THR A 57 -12.07 -4.82 -8.55
C THR A 57 -13.49 -4.55 -8.11
N ARG A 58 -14.13 -5.54 -7.48
CA ARG A 58 -15.50 -5.44 -6.95
C ARG A 58 -15.52 -5.56 -5.43
N THR A 59 -16.56 -5.01 -4.82
CA THR A 59 -16.82 -5.19 -3.38
C THR A 59 -17.33 -6.61 -3.13
N LEU A 60 -16.77 -7.31 -2.14
CA LEU A 60 -17.12 -8.69 -1.82
C LEU A 60 -18.59 -8.88 -1.42
N LYS A 61 -19.19 -7.86 -0.78
CA LYS A 61 -20.58 -7.92 -0.29
C LYS A 61 -21.61 -7.74 -1.40
N ASP A 62 -21.45 -6.68 -2.21
CA ASP A 62 -22.49 -6.21 -3.12
C ASP A 62 -22.15 -6.39 -4.61
N GLY A 63 -20.95 -6.91 -4.93
CA GLY A 63 -20.48 -7.08 -6.31
C GLY A 63 -20.27 -5.76 -7.09
N GLN A 64 -20.44 -4.61 -6.44
CA GLN A 64 -20.30 -3.30 -7.06
C GLN A 64 -18.85 -3.04 -7.47
N MET A 65 -18.67 -2.54 -8.70
CA MET A 65 -17.37 -2.15 -9.21
C MET A 65 -16.80 -0.97 -8.41
N ARG A 66 -15.55 -1.08 -7.97
CA ARG A 66 -14.84 -0.02 -7.25
C ARG A 66 -13.78 0.65 -8.12
N MET A 67 -12.89 -0.16 -8.68
CA MET A 67 -11.68 0.31 -9.35
C MET A 67 -11.53 -0.38 -10.70
N VAL A 68 -11.04 0.37 -11.69
CA VAL A 68 -10.65 -0.14 -13.00
C VAL A 68 -9.15 0.01 -13.17
N PHE A 69 -8.50 -1.03 -13.65
CA PHE A 69 -7.09 -1.09 -13.97
C PHE A 69 -6.95 -1.54 -15.42
N TRP A 70 -5.86 -1.13 -16.06
CA TRP A 70 -5.50 -1.67 -17.36
C TRP A 70 -4.89 -3.06 -17.21
N ASN A 71 -5.17 -3.92 -18.18
CA ASN A 71 -4.47 -5.18 -18.32
C ASN A 71 -3.27 -5.02 -19.25
N GLU A 72 -2.06 -5.02 -18.69
CA GLU A 72 -0.82 -4.95 -19.47
C GLU A 72 -0.50 -6.28 -20.18
N ILE A 73 -0.99 -7.40 -19.65
CA ILE A 73 -0.74 -8.75 -20.16
C ILE A 73 -2.03 -9.26 -20.78
N LYS A 74 -2.18 -9.04 -22.08
CA LYS A 74 -3.38 -9.42 -22.80
C LYS A 74 -3.48 -10.95 -22.93
N PRO A 75 -4.71 -11.51 -22.96
CA PRO A 75 -4.95 -12.93 -23.14
C PRO A 75 -4.82 -13.34 -24.62
N ASP A 76 -3.72 -12.92 -25.25
CA ASP A 76 -3.31 -13.38 -26.57
C ASP A 76 -2.03 -14.22 -26.46
N GLU A 77 -1.81 -15.06 -27.46
CA GLU A 77 -0.74 -16.05 -27.50
C GLU A 77 0.65 -15.39 -27.47
N ASP A 78 0.77 -14.17 -28.01
CA ASP A 78 2.02 -13.39 -28.05
C ASP A 78 2.34 -12.68 -26.72
N SER A 79 1.32 -12.25 -25.97
CA SER A 79 1.47 -11.46 -24.74
C SER A 79 1.55 -12.31 -23.47
N GLY A 80 1.30 -13.62 -23.54
CA GLY A 80 1.52 -14.55 -22.43
C GLY A 80 0.42 -14.59 -21.36
N GLY A 81 -0.76 -14.01 -21.62
CA GLY A 81 -1.90 -13.98 -20.68
C GLY A 81 -2.83 -15.20 -20.75
N MET A 82 -2.36 -16.36 -21.20
CA MET A 82 -3.21 -17.53 -21.39
C MET A 82 -3.83 -18.03 -20.08
N LEU A 83 -5.11 -18.36 -20.14
CA LEU A 83 -5.82 -18.95 -19.00
C LEU A 83 -5.31 -20.36 -18.74
N VAL A 84 -4.84 -20.60 -17.52
CA VAL A 84 -4.47 -21.92 -17.04
C VAL A 84 -5.74 -22.76 -16.83
N GLU A 85 -5.71 -24.03 -17.24
CA GLU A 85 -6.85 -24.92 -17.08
C GLU A 85 -7.22 -25.11 -15.60
N LYS A 86 -8.51 -25.35 -15.34
CA LYS A 86 -9.05 -25.45 -13.99
C LYS A 86 -8.37 -26.55 -13.15
N GLU A 87 -7.93 -27.63 -13.79
CA GLU A 87 -7.25 -28.74 -13.12
C GLU A 87 -5.90 -28.31 -12.53
N PHE A 88 -5.11 -27.54 -13.27
CA PHE A 88 -3.83 -27.00 -12.78
C PHE A 88 -4.03 -25.92 -11.71
N LEU A 89 -5.06 -25.08 -11.83
CA LEU A 89 -5.41 -24.11 -10.79
C LEU A 89 -5.80 -24.81 -9.48
N ASN A 90 -6.61 -25.87 -9.56
CA ASN A 90 -7.00 -26.66 -8.40
C ASN A 90 -5.80 -27.37 -7.78
N LEU A 91 -4.95 -27.98 -8.62
CA LEU A 91 -3.72 -28.64 -8.16
C LEU A 91 -2.82 -27.62 -7.44
N GLY A 92 -2.59 -26.45 -8.03
CA GLY A 92 -1.80 -25.38 -7.41
C GLY A 92 -2.34 -24.92 -6.06
N HIS A 93 -3.67 -24.78 -5.92
CA HIS A 93 -4.29 -24.43 -4.63
C HIS A 93 -4.27 -25.58 -3.61
N SER A 94 -4.22 -26.83 -4.05
CA SER A 94 -4.17 -28.00 -3.17
C SER A 94 -2.79 -28.24 -2.55
N LEU A 95 -1.74 -27.69 -3.16
CA LEU A 95 -0.37 -27.79 -2.66
C LEU A 95 -0.16 -26.75 -1.54
N GLU A 96 -0.13 -27.22 -0.30
CA GLU A 96 0.19 -26.38 0.85
C GLU A 96 1.67 -25.97 0.81
N VAL A 97 1.95 -24.67 0.92
CA VAL A 97 3.33 -24.16 0.99
C VAL A 97 3.91 -24.49 2.37
N PRO A 98 4.96 -25.32 2.45
CA PRO A 98 5.59 -25.67 3.72
C PRO A 98 6.24 -24.46 4.38
N ASN A 99 6.50 -24.57 5.68
CA ASN A 99 7.27 -23.56 6.42
C ASN A 99 8.66 -23.35 5.81
N ASP A 100 9.21 -22.13 5.88
CA ASP A 100 10.46 -21.72 5.22
C ASP A 100 11.62 -22.70 5.41
N VAL A 101 11.77 -23.26 6.62
CA VAL A 101 12.84 -24.21 6.95
C VAL A 101 12.67 -25.53 6.20
N ASP A 102 11.45 -26.03 6.11
CA ASP A 102 11.15 -27.31 5.48
C ASP A 102 11.12 -27.16 3.95
N LEU A 103 10.62 -26.03 3.44
CA LEU A 103 10.70 -25.65 2.04
C LEU A 103 12.16 -25.66 1.54
N ARG A 104 13.09 -25.05 2.30
CA ARG A 104 14.52 -25.03 1.95
C ARG A 104 15.15 -26.41 1.95
N LYS A 105 14.77 -27.29 2.89
CA LYS A 105 15.26 -28.68 2.93
C LYS A 105 14.75 -29.49 1.74
N GLN A 106 13.47 -29.34 1.39
CA GLN A 106 12.86 -30.02 0.25
C GLN A 106 13.48 -29.56 -1.07
N LEU A 107 13.61 -28.24 -1.28
CA LEU A 107 14.30 -27.69 -2.45
C LEU A 107 15.74 -28.22 -2.57
N ALA A 108 16.50 -28.24 -1.47
CA ALA A 108 17.85 -28.78 -1.46
C ALA A 108 17.88 -30.30 -1.74
N SER A 109 16.91 -31.06 -1.24
CA SER A 109 16.80 -32.50 -1.51
C SER A 109 16.47 -32.82 -2.97
N GLU A 110 15.75 -31.92 -3.64
CA GLU A 110 15.43 -32.00 -5.07
C GLU A 110 16.53 -31.38 -5.96
N GLY A 111 17.61 -30.86 -5.37
CA GLY A 111 18.73 -30.24 -6.09
C GLY A 111 18.44 -28.82 -6.59
N LEU A 112 17.33 -28.19 -6.17
CA LEU A 112 17.05 -26.80 -6.46
C LEU A 112 17.72 -25.89 -5.43
N GLN A 113 18.56 -24.97 -5.91
CA GLN A 113 19.16 -23.96 -5.05
C GLN A 113 18.13 -22.85 -4.77
N VAL A 114 17.89 -22.57 -3.50
CA VAL A 114 17.15 -21.38 -3.07
C VAL A 114 17.88 -20.16 -3.62
N THR A 115 17.21 -19.38 -4.48
CA THR A 115 17.78 -18.16 -5.06
C THR A 115 18.32 -17.27 -3.94
N ALA A 116 19.62 -16.95 -4.00
CA ALA A 116 20.41 -16.35 -2.93
C ALA A 116 19.96 -14.94 -2.46
N GLY A 117 18.87 -14.39 -3.02
CA GLY A 117 18.33 -13.08 -2.70
C GLY A 117 17.41 -13.04 -1.47
N GLU A 118 16.97 -14.18 -0.95
CA GLU A 118 16.06 -14.23 0.20
C GLU A 118 16.81 -14.76 1.44
N SER A 119 17.76 -13.96 1.92
CA SER A 119 18.25 -14.13 3.28
C SER A 119 17.05 -13.93 4.21
N ALA A 120 16.63 -15.00 4.89
CA ALA A 120 15.60 -14.93 5.93
C ALA A 120 15.98 -13.78 6.85
N THR A 121 15.13 -12.75 6.91
CA THR A 121 15.34 -11.68 7.88
C THR A 121 15.30 -12.36 9.24
N PRO A 122 16.38 -12.31 10.05
CA PRO A 122 16.41 -13.06 11.28
C PRO A 122 15.21 -12.65 12.12
N ASN A 123 14.36 -13.63 12.42
CA ASN A 123 13.21 -13.51 13.29
C ASN A 123 13.70 -12.93 14.63
N GLN A 124 13.54 -11.61 14.83
CA GLN A 124 13.85 -10.96 16.10
C GLN A 124 12.79 -11.31 17.14
N LYS A 125 12.65 -12.60 17.45
CA LYS A 125 12.02 -13.08 18.68
C LYS A 125 13.15 -13.45 19.64
N GLY A 126 13.69 -12.43 20.31
CA GLY A 126 14.73 -12.63 21.30
C GLY A 126 15.35 -11.32 21.76
N GLY A 127 14.78 -10.74 22.81
CA GLY A 127 15.36 -9.59 23.50
C GLY A 127 14.50 -8.35 23.37
N ALA A 128 13.44 -8.27 24.18
CA ALA A 128 13.02 -6.97 24.68
C ALA A 128 14.25 -6.33 25.33
N LYS A 129 14.99 -5.51 24.58
CA LYS A 129 15.97 -4.60 25.14
C LYS A 129 15.17 -3.77 26.14
N LYS A 130 15.36 -4.03 27.43
CA LYS A 130 14.95 -3.13 28.50
C LYS A 130 15.43 -1.76 28.05
N LYS A 131 14.48 -0.92 27.64
CA LYS A 131 14.71 0.47 27.30
C LYS A 131 15.25 1.06 28.59
N GLY A 132 16.58 1.15 28.69
CA GLY A 132 17.24 1.82 29.79
C GLY A 132 16.56 3.17 29.91
N LYS A 133 16.04 3.48 31.10
CA LYS A 133 15.39 4.75 31.39
C LYS A 133 16.35 5.86 30.92
N THR A 134 16.07 6.43 29.75
CA THR A 134 16.76 7.62 29.29
C THR A 134 16.39 8.70 30.30
N ALA A 135 17.39 9.21 31.02
CA ALA A 135 17.20 10.35 31.90
C ALA A 135 16.44 11.45 31.15
N PRO A 136 15.47 12.13 31.79
CA PRO A 136 14.68 13.16 31.13
C PRO A 136 15.65 14.23 30.64
N ARG A 137 15.82 14.33 29.32
CA ARG A 137 16.50 15.46 28.71
C ARG A 137 15.69 16.69 29.10
N GLN A 138 16.28 17.53 29.94
CA GLN A 138 15.72 18.79 30.38
C GLN A 138 15.39 19.60 29.13
N HIS A 139 14.10 19.65 28.78
CA HIS A 139 13.64 20.48 27.68
C HIS A 139 14.03 21.92 28.03
N GLN A 140 14.77 22.57 27.15
CA GLN A 140 15.09 23.98 27.29
C GLN A 140 13.77 24.76 27.11
N VAL A 141 13.07 24.98 28.22
CA VAL A 141 11.82 25.73 28.24
C VAL A 141 12.13 27.15 27.80
N ARG A 142 11.44 27.61 26.77
CA ARG A 142 11.62 28.96 26.21
C ARG A 142 11.05 29.96 27.21
N ILE A 143 11.91 30.58 28.01
CA ILE A 143 11.52 31.60 28.99
C ILE A 143 11.06 32.85 28.22
N THR A 144 9.76 33.10 28.22
CA THR A 144 9.14 34.23 27.51
C THR A 144 9.20 35.54 28.29
N ASN A 145 9.66 35.52 29.55
CA ASN A 145 9.75 36.69 30.43
C ASN A 145 11.19 37.20 30.53
N THR A 146 11.70 37.79 29.45
CA THR A 146 13.10 38.28 29.35
C THR A 146 13.34 39.61 30.07
N HIS A 147 12.30 40.39 30.38
CA HIS A 147 12.44 41.69 31.07
C HIS A 147 12.87 41.54 32.55
N LEU A 148 12.56 40.41 33.18
CA LEU A 148 12.89 40.15 34.60
C LEU A 148 14.34 39.67 34.81
N LYS A 149 15.10 39.54 33.70
CA LYS A 149 16.47 39.02 33.70
C LYS A 149 17.42 40.06 34.31
N GLY A 150 17.81 39.85 35.56
CA GLY A 150 18.73 40.71 36.30
C GLY A 150 18.28 41.07 37.72
N GLN A 151 16.97 40.98 38.01
CA GLN A 151 16.44 41.16 39.37
C GLN A 151 16.20 39.83 40.08
N ILE A 152 15.82 38.79 39.34
CA ILE A 152 15.53 37.45 39.89
C ILE A 152 16.12 36.41 38.92
N ASP A 153 16.80 35.40 39.47
CA ASP A 153 17.31 34.27 38.69
C ASP A 153 16.19 33.28 38.39
N LEU A 154 15.64 33.36 37.17
CA LEU A 154 14.55 32.50 36.68
C LEU A 154 14.99 31.05 36.37
N SER A 155 16.28 30.71 36.55
CA SER A 155 16.77 29.35 36.35
C SER A 155 16.68 28.48 37.61
N ARG A 156 16.26 29.05 38.74
CA ARG A 156 16.12 28.35 40.03
C ARG A 156 14.70 28.47 40.57
N ASP A 157 14.19 27.37 41.12
CA ASP A 157 12.90 27.36 41.80
C ASP A 157 12.99 28.11 43.14
N TYR A 158 11.96 28.90 43.46
CA TYR A 158 11.89 29.66 44.70
C TYR A 158 11.70 28.71 45.90
N VAL A 159 12.57 28.82 46.91
CA VAL A 159 12.45 28.10 48.18
C VAL A 159 11.99 29.09 49.24
N ALA A 160 10.78 28.89 49.77
CA ALA A 160 10.26 29.73 50.83
C ALA A 160 11.11 29.60 52.11
N PRO A 161 11.41 30.70 52.84
CA PRO A 161 12.13 30.60 54.10
C PRO A 161 11.27 29.86 55.12
N SER A 162 11.82 28.80 55.72
CA SER A 162 11.13 28.05 56.77
C SER A 162 10.87 28.98 57.96
N THR A 163 9.60 29.29 58.20
CA THR A 163 9.18 30.01 59.40
C THR A 163 9.48 29.14 60.61
N LYS A 164 10.25 29.66 61.58
CA LYS A 164 10.45 29.02 62.88
C LYS A 164 9.16 29.03 63.69
#